data_AF-A0A516PVF8-F1
#
_entry.id   AF-A0A516PVF8-F1
#
_cell.length_a   1.000
_cell.length_b   1.000
_cell.length_c   1.000
_cell.angle_alpha   90.00
_cell.angle_beta   90.00
_cell.angle_gamma   90.00
#
_symmetry.space_group_name_H-M   'P 1'
#
loop_
_entity.id
_entity.type
_entity.pdbx_description
1 polymer ?
#
loop_
_entity_poly.entity_id
_entity_poly.type
_entity_poly.pdbx_seq_one_letter_code
_entity_poly.pdbx_strand_id
1 'polypeptide(L)'
;MIMDRLLFGDNQFFGVNHMSEEKARAQQMRFQDTRAIMQVLDAAYDEGITTFMCTTHDRVGEICSVVRADPDRYDRMTFFPCMPYAHKYANAVTDYGMIGALKQFMPDSGFFDAALRGTSSLARKDIEGIVTLLVDAEMKMFQGLPTPAIWLQNVVTDLLLGLGFDEAFRIFADHVRSRYNAEPGFITMNLPLLLDRLAGVGVENPLVCSNINKIGFRMSGGPDAYARALRERQARVVAMSVFASGAIPAAEAIDWVCSQPGVESIVFGASSRSNIASTRALVDEHWGTRV
;
A
#
# COMPACT_ATOMS: atom_id res chain seq x y z
N MET A 1 2.92 -16.24 4.34
CA MET A 1 2.53 -15.57 5.60
C MET A 1 1.01 -15.63 5.74
N ILE A 2 0.49 -15.78 6.96
CA ILE A 2 -0.95 -15.63 7.22
C ILE A 2 -1.22 -14.13 7.43
N MET A 3 -2.17 -13.58 6.68
CA MET A 3 -2.51 -12.15 6.75
C MET A 3 -3.36 -11.83 7.98
N ASP A 4 -3.01 -10.75 8.67
CA ASP A 4 -3.85 -10.15 9.73
C ASP A 4 -5.18 -9.69 9.14
N ARG A 5 -6.28 -9.92 9.85
CA ARG A 5 -7.61 -9.53 9.40
C ARG A 5 -7.85 -8.03 9.37
N LEU A 6 -7.07 -7.29 10.15
CA LEU A 6 -7.22 -5.85 10.28
C LEU A 6 -5.83 -5.22 10.29
N LEU A 7 -5.57 -4.37 9.31
CA LEU A 7 -4.33 -3.60 9.17
C LEU A 7 -4.63 -2.14 9.45
N PHE A 8 -3.70 -1.45 10.08
CA PHE A 8 -3.81 -0.01 10.29
C PHE A 8 -3.15 0.74 9.14
N GLY A 9 -3.89 1.62 8.49
CA GLY A 9 -3.41 2.49 7.42
C GLY A 9 -2.90 3.83 7.94
N ASP A 10 -2.21 4.58 7.09
CA ASP A 10 -1.52 5.83 7.44
C ASP A 10 -2.19 7.11 6.92
N ASN A 11 -3.22 7.01 6.07
CA ASN A 11 -3.88 8.14 5.40
C ASN A 11 -4.22 9.32 6.32
N GLN A 12 -4.71 9.04 7.53
CA GLN A 12 -5.07 10.07 8.52
C GLN A 12 -3.88 10.92 8.97
N PHE A 13 -2.66 10.37 8.95
CA PHE A 13 -1.45 11.07 9.38
C PHE A 13 -0.95 12.07 8.34
N PHE A 14 -1.38 11.91 7.09
CA PHE A 14 -0.96 12.73 5.96
C PHE A 14 -2.09 13.64 5.43
N GLY A 15 -3.14 13.84 6.22
CA GLY A 15 -4.24 14.74 5.86
C GLY A 15 -5.08 14.26 4.68
N VAL A 16 -5.04 12.96 4.35
CA VAL A 16 -5.84 12.41 3.26
C VAL A 16 -7.25 12.14 3.79
N ASN A 17 -8.17 13.10 3.54
CA ASN A 17 -9.59 12.94 3.82
C ASN A 17 -10.42 13.31 2.58
N HIS A 18 -11.12 12.34 2.01
CA HIS A 18 -11.88 12.55 0.77
C HIS A 18 -13.27 13.17 0.96
N MET A 19 -13.76 13.30 2.21
CA MET A 19 -15.06 13.91 2.49
C MET A 19 -14.98 15.37 2.96
N SER A 20 -13.90 15.75 3.64
CA SER A 20 -13.82 17.05 4.32
C SER A 20 -12.40 17.60 4.31
N GLU A 21 -12.21 18.70 3.58
CA GLU A 21 -10.97 19.46 3.55
C GLU A 21 -10.63 20.07 4.92
N GLU A 22 -11.63 20.50 5.68
CA GLU A 22 -11.43 21.04 7.03
C GLU A 22 -10.86 19.98 7.97
N LYS A 23 -11.41 18.76 7.94
CA LYS A 23 -10.88 17.63 8.71
C LYS A 23 -9.47 17.23 8.24
N ALA A 24 -9.24 17.20 6.92
CA ALA A 24 -7.92 16.97 6.35
C ALA A 24 -6.89 17.96 6.92
N ARG A 25 -7.22 19.26 6.92
CA ARG A 25 -6.35 20.33 7.42
C ARG A 25 -6.11 20.23 8.93
N ALA A 26 -7.15 19.94 9.71
CA ALA A 26 -7.02 19.74 11.16
C ALA A 26 -6.14 18.51 11.50
N GLN A 27 -6.31 17.41 10.78
CA GLN A 27 -5.47 16.22 10.91
C GLN A 27 -4.03 16.52 10.52
N GLN A 28 -3.81 17.21 9.41
CA GLN A 28 -2.48 17.60 8.95
C GLN A 28 -1.77 18.46 9.98
N MET A 29 -2.45 19.42 10.63
CA MET A 29 -1.87 20.22 11.71
C MET A 29 -1.52 19.36 12.94
N ARG A 30 -2.43 18.48 13.37
CA ARG A 30 -2.22 17.60 14.54
C ARG A 30 -1.04 16.64 14.34
N PHE A 31 -0.93 16.03 13.16
CA PHE A 31 0.03 14.99 12.87
C PHE A 31 1.36 15.53 12.29
N GLN A 32 1.61 16.84 12.41
CA GLN A 32 2.97 17.37 12.31
C GLN A 32 3.88 16.89 13.45
N ASP A 33 3.30 16.54 14.61
CA ASP A 33 4.04 15.97 15.75
C ASP A 33 3.99 14.44 15.69
N THR A 34 5.15 13.80 15.54
CA THR A 34 5.31 12.34 15.56
C THR A 34 4.77 11.71 16.83
N ARG A 35 4.81 12.41 17.98
CA ARG A 35 4.22 11.89 19.22
C ARG A 35 2.72 11.74 19.11
N ALA A 36 2.03 12.64 18.40
CA ALA A 36 0.59 12.52 18.16
C ALA A 36 0.26 11.34 17.24
N ILE A 37 1.15 11.01 16.30
CA ILE A 37 1.05 9.81 15.47
C ILE A 37 1.25 8.56 16.32
N MET A 38 2.32 8.52 17.11
CA MET A 38 2.64 7.39 17.98
C MET A 38 1.52 7.10 18.98
N GLN A 39 0.88 8.12 19.58
CA GLN A 39 -0.28 7.91 20.45
C GLN A 39 -1.45 7.17 19.77
N VAL A 40 -1.66 7.40 18.47
CA VAL A 40 -2.69 6.71 17.70
C VAL A 40 -2.25 5.30 17.35
N LEU A 41 -0.97 5.10 17.00
CA LEU A 41 -0.40 3.78 16.75
C LEU A 41 -0.37 2.91 18.01
N ASP A 42 -0.05 3.49 19.16
CA ASP A 42 -0.11 2.82 20.46
C ASP A 42 -1.55 2.39 20.75
N ALA A 43 -2.53 3.24 20.47
CA ALA A 43 -3.93 2.86 20.61
C ALA A 43 -4.31 1.70 19.68
N ALA A 44 -3.87 1.69 18.42
CA ALA A 44 -4.10 0.55 17.52
C ALA A 44 -3.41 -0.73 18.02
N TYR A 45 -2.16 -0.62 18.46
CA TYR A 45 -1.38 -1.73 18.99
C TYR A 45 -1.99 -2.34 20.25
N ASP A 46 -2.48 -1.51 21.17
CA ASP A 46 -3.16 -1.93 22.40
C ASP A 46 -4.46 -2.68 22.12
N GLU A 47 -5.17 -2.33 21.04
CA GLU A 47 -6.35 -3.04 20.54
C GLU A 47 -5.98 -4.29 19.70
N GLY A 48 -4.70 -4.68 19.71
CA GLY A 48 -4.18 -5.86 19.02
C GLY A 48 -4.07 -5.71 17.51
N ILE A 49 -4.07 -4.48 16.97
CA ILE A 49 -3.79 -4.22 15.56
C ILE A 49 -2.29 -3.96 15.41
N THR A 50 -1.55 -4.99 15.03
CA THR A 50 -0.09 -5.01 15.07
C THR A 50 0.58 -4.83 13.71
N THR A 51 -0.20 -4.79 12.63
CA THR A 51 0.33 -4.53 11.28
C THR A 51 0.01 -3.10 10.84
N PHE A 52 1.07 -2.33 10.56
CA PHE A 52 0.99 -0.96 10.06
C PHE A 52 1.33 -0.89 8.57
N MET A 53 0.32 -0.67 7.74
CA MET A 53 0.45 -0.48 6.30
C MET A 53 0.64 1.01 5.99
N CYS A 54 1.81 1.37 5.48
CA CYS A 54 2.25 2.76 5.46
C CYS A 54 3.04 3.14 4.22
N THR A 55 2.86 4.37 3.77
CA THR A 55 3.60 4.99 2.66
C THR A 55 5.03 5.33 3.09
N THR A 56 5.99 5.25 2.18
CA THR A 56 7.42 5.51 2.50
C THR A 56 7.74 7.01 2.59
N HIS A 57 7.18 7.67 3.61
CA HIS A 57 7.37 9.09 3.91
C HIS A 57 8.41 9.27 5.03
N ASP A 58 9.16 10.39 5.02
CA ASP A 58 10.09 10.78 6.11
C ASP A 58 9.54 10.61 7.53
N ARG A 59 8.27 10.95 7.76
CA ARG A 59 7.59 10.77 9.05
C ARG A 59 7.49 9.30 9.46
N VAL A 60 7.33 8.39 8.50
CA VAL A 60 7.37 6.95 8.75
C VAL A 60 8.78 6.50 9.15
N GLY A 61 9.83 7.15 8.64
CA GLY A 61 11.20 6.94 9.12
C GLY A 61 11.36 7.28 10.61
N GLU A 62 10.71 8.34 11.08
CA GLU A 62 10.69 8.69 12.51
C GLU A 62 9.91 7.66 13.34
N ILE A 63 8.74 7.21 12.87
CA ILE A 63 7.97 6.12 13.49
C ILE A 63 8.82 4.85 13.60
N CYS A 64 9.48 4.45 12.51
CA CYS A 64 10.40 3.32 12.48
C CYS A 64 11.52 3.47 13.52
N SER A 65 12.03 4.69 13.72
CA SER A 65 13.08 4.95 14.70
C SER A 65 12.59 4.79 16.14
N VAL A 66 11.37 5.26 16.44
CA VAL A 66 10.74 5.06 17.75
C VAL A 66 10.51 3.58 18.03
N VAL A 67 9.91 2.86 17.07
CA VAL A 67 9.61 1.43 17.21
C VAL A 67 10.88 0.59 17.37
N ARG A 68 11.94 0.91 16.61
CA ARG A 68 13.24 0.23 16.72
C ARG A 68 13.92 0.48 18.07
N ALA A 69 13.68 1.63 18.71
CA ALA A 69 14.29 1.99 19.98
C ALA A 69 13.64 1.29 21.19
N ASP A 70 12.45 0.72 21.03
CA ASP A 70 11.70 0.05 22.11
C ASP A 70 11.14 -1.32 21.65
N PRO A 71 12.02 -2.32 21.43
CA PRO A 71 11.61 -3.62 20.92
C PRO A 71 10.71 -4.41 21.90
N ASP A 72 10.82 -4.13 23.21
CA ASP A 72 9.98 -4.79 24.22
C ASP A 72 8.52 -4.31 24.13
N ARG A 73 8.31 -3.02 23.83
CA ARG A 73 6.97 -2.45 23.63
C ARG A 73 6.30 -2.92 22.35
N TYR A 74 7.07 -3.07 21.28
CA TYR A 74 6.59 -3.27 19.91
C TYR A 74 6.98 -4.63 19.32
N ASP A 75 7.11 -5.65 20.17
CA ASP A 75 7.54 -7.00 19.85
C ASP A 75 6.75 -7.68 18.71
N ARG A 76 5.47 -7.32 18.55
CA ARG A 76 4.57 -7.85 17.51
C ARG A 76 4.36 -6.89 16.34
N MET A 77 4.91 -5.69 16.38
CA MET A 77 4.67 -4.68 15.34
C MET A 77 5.31 -5.13 14.03
N THR A 78 4.53 -5.12 12.94
CA THR A 78 5.04 -5.33 11.58
C THR A 78 4.68 -4.19 10.65
N PHE A 79 5.55 -3.95 9.67
CA PHE A 79 5.39 -2.86 8.71
C PHE A 79 5.12 -3.42 7.32
N PHE A 80 4.06 -2.92 6.70
CA PHE A 80 3.74 -3.18 5.30
C PHE A 80 4.03 -1.90 4.50
N PRO A 81 5.29 -1.68 4.10
CA PRO A 81 5.67 -0.50 3.34
C PRO A 81 5.01 -0.48 1.97
N CYS A 82 4.47 0.68 1.60
CA CYS A 82 3.78 0.93 0.35
C CYS A 82 4.54 2.01 -0.43
N MET A 83 5.20 1.62 -1.51
CA MET A 83 6.09 2.47 -2.29
C MET A 83 5.63 2.64 -3.75
N PRO A 84 6.01 3.72 -4.43
CA PRO A 84 6.74 4.89 -3.90
C PRO A 84 5.81 5.91 -3.22
N TYR A 85 6.36 6.76 -2.35
CA TYR A 85 5.64 7.95 -1.87
C TYR A 85 5.52 9.00 -3.00
N ALA A 86 4.38 8.99 -3.71
CA ALA A 86 4.20 9.76 -4.95
C ALA A 86 4.43 11.27 -4.85
N HIS A 87 4.15 11.91 -3.71
CA HIS A 87 4.37 13.36 -3.57
C HIS A 87 5.86 13.75 -3.62
N LYS A 88 6.76 12.87 -3.18
CA LYS A 88 8.22 13.03 -3.38
C LYS A 88 8.60 13.08 -4.85
N TYR A 89 7.92 12.28 -5.68
CA TYR A 89 8.13 12.23 -7.13
C TYR A 89 7.36 13.33 -7.87
N ALA A 90 6.17 13.72 -7.41
CA ALA A 90 5.37 14.80 -7.99
C ALA A 90 6.03 16.17 -7.79
N ASN A 91 6.65 16.43 -6.64
CA ASN A 91 7.45 17.64 -6.42
C ASN A 91 8.69 17.62 -7.32
N ALA A 92 9.38 16.48 -7.44
CA ALA A 92 10.50 16.35 -8.38
C ALA A 92 10.09 16.56 -9.86
N VAL A 93 8.91 16.09 -10.25
CA VAL A 93 8.35 16.29 -11.61
C VAL A 93 7.87 17.73 -11.82
N THR A 94 7.41 18.41 -10.78
CA THR A 94 6.99 19.82 -10.84
C THR A 94 8.18 20.76 -10.90
N ASP A 95 9.23 20.48 -10.12
CA ASP A 95 10.44 21.30 -10.04
C ASP A 95 11.42 21.05 -11.20
N TYR A 96 11.46 19.83 -11.76
CA TYR A 96 12.43 19.45 -12.79
C TYR A 96 11.79 18.97 -14.12
N GLY A 97 10.45 18.89 -14.21
CA GLY A 97 9.75 18.27 -15.33
C GLY A 97 9.86 16.73 -15.32
N MET A 98 8.97 16.03 -16.04
CA MET A 98 8.98 14.56 -16.18
C MET A 98 10.36 14.00 -16.59
N ILE A 99 11.10 14.74 -17.43
CA ILE A 99 12.42 14.36 -17.93
C ILE A 99 13.54 14.68 -16.92
N GLY A 100 13.41 15.74 -16.12
CA GLY A 100 14.41 16.14 -15.14
C GLY A 100 14.36 15.31 -13.85
N ALA A 101 13.17 14.89 -13.42
CA ALA A 101 13.01 13.93 -12.33
C ALA A 101 13.64 12.57 -12.69
N LEU A 102 13.42 12.09 -13.92
CA LEU A 102 14.10 10.90 -14.46
C LEU A 102 15.64 11.07 -14.48
N LYS A 103 16.15 12.26 -14.83
CA LYS A 103 17.59 12.56 -14.81
C LYS A 103 18.22 12.52 -13.41
N GLN A 104 17.51 12.91 -12.36
CA GLN A 104 18.03 12.83 -10.98
C GLN A 104 18.18 11.39 -10.47
N PHE A 105 17.40 10.46 -11.03
CA PHE A 105 17.50 9.02 -10.70
C PHE A 105 18.38 8.24 -11.70
N MET A 106 19.03 8.92 -12.66
CA MET A 106 19.95 8.32 -13.63
C MET A 106 21.41 8.73 -13.34
N PRO A 107 22.38 7.80 -13.39
CA PRO A 107 23.80 8.15 -13.32
C PRO A 107 24.24 9.04 -14.49
N ASP A 108 25.23 9.92 -14.27
CA ASP A 108 25.76 10.92 -15.21
C ASP A 108 26.46 10.37 -16.48
N SER A 109 26.14 9.17 -16.95
CA SER A 109 26.87 8.55 -18.06
C SER A 109 25.97 7.79 -19.05
N GLY A 110 25.97 8.28 -20.30
CA GLY A 110 25.99 7.45 -21.51
C GLY A 110 24.68 6.86 -22.07
N PHE A 111 23.54 7.01 -21.39
CA PHE A 111 22.30 6.29 -21.73
C PHE A 111 21.70 6.60 -23.13
N PHE A 112 21.97 7.77 -23.72
CA PHE A 112 21.44 8.10 -25.05
C PHE A 112 22.18 7.43 -26.22
N ASP A 113 23.41 6.96 -26.02
CA ASP A 113 24.21 6.37 -27.11
C ASP A 113 23.87 4.89 -27.37
N ALA A 114 23.20 4.24 -26.40
CA ALA A 114 22.75 2.84 -26.49
C ALA A 114 21.38 2.69 -27.17
N ALA A 115 20.47 3.66 -26.99
CA ALA A 115 19.16 3.67 -27.65
C ALA A 115 19.28 3.79 -29.19
N LEU A 116 20.35 4.42 -29.67
CA LEU A 116 20.70 4.50 -31.10
C LEU A 116 21.25 3.19 -31.67
N ARG A 117 21.62 2.20 -30.84
CA ARG A 117 22.29 0.96 -31.26
C ARG A 117 21.42 -0.30 -31.19
N GLY A 118 20.11 -0.16 -30.99
CA GLY A 118 19.14 -1.23 -31.30
C GLY A 118 19.23 -2.52 -30.48
N THR A 119 19.81 -2.50 -29.28
CA THR A 119 19.94 -3.70 -28.42
C THR A 119 18.85 -3.72 -27.35
N SER A 120 17.75 -4.41 -27.63
CA SER A 120 16.55 -4.51 -26.76
C SER A 120 16.81 -5.14 -25.38
N SER A 121 17.91 -5.88 -25.22
CA SER A 121 18.29 -6.51 -23.93
C SER A 121 18.93 -5.54 -22.94
N LEU A 122 19.58 -4.47 -23.42
CA LEU A 122 20.17 -3.44 -22.56
C LEU A 122 19.07 -2.56 -21.95
N ALA A 123 18.13 -2.10 -22.78
CA ALA A 123 17.00 -1.27 -22.32
C ALA A 123 16.14 -1.95 -21.22
N ARG A 124 15.95 -3.28 -21.26
CA ARG A 124 15.23 -4.02 -20.21
C ARG A 124 16.01 -4.08 -18.89
N LYS A 125 17.30 -4.38 -18.96
CA LYS A 125 18.18 -4.41 -17.77
C LYS A 125 18.28 -3.04 -17.09
N ASP A 126 18.22 -1.98 -17.88
CA ASP A 126 18.27 -0.60 -17.38
C ASP A 126 17.01 -0.25 -16.58
N ILE A 127 15.82 -0.64 -17.06
CA ILE A 127 14.55 -0.41 -16.33
C ILE A 127 14.50 -1.25 -15.05
N GLU A 128 14.89 -2.52 -15.12
CA GLU A 128 14.96 -3.41 -13.96
C GLU A 128 15.90 -2.83 -12.89
N GLY A 129 17.09 -2.37 -13.28
CA GLY A 129 18.04 -1.72 -12.38
C GLY A 129 17.47 -0.47 -11.70
N ILE A 130 16.75 0.38 -12.43
CA ILE A 130 16.15 1.60 -11.85
C ILE A 130 15.03 1.24 -10.86
N VAL A 131 14.11 0.35 -11.23
CA VAL A 131 12.99 -0.06 -10.36
C VAL A 131 13.51 -0.66 -9.05
N THR A 132 14.46 -1.58 -9.14
CA THR A 132 15.03 -2.25 -7.97
C THR A 132 15.80 -1.29 -7.05
N LEU A 133 16.52 -0.32 -7.62
CA LEU A 133 17.23 0.72 -6.85
C LEU A 133 16.26 1.65 -6.11
N LEU A 134 15.14 2.03 -6.73
CA LEU A 134 14.12 2.85 -6.08
C LEU A 134 13.46 2.09 -4.92
N VAL A 135 13.11 0.82 -5.12
CA VAL A 135 12.61 -0.06 -4.04
C VAL A 135 13.63 -0.10 -2.89
N ASP A 136 14.91 -0.30 -3.21
CA ASP A 136 15.98 -0.37 -2.21
C ASP A 136 16.17 0.92 -1.43
N ALA A 137 16.05 2.08 -2.10
CA ALA A 137 16.13 3.37 -1.45
C ALA A 137 14.99 3.58 -0.44
N GLU A 138 13.76 3.25 -0.81
CA GLU A 138 12.58 3.39 0.06
C GLU A 138 12.61 2.37 1.23
N MET A 139 13.18 1.18 1.03
CA MET A 139 13.29 0.15 2.06
C MET A 139 14.32 0.45 3.16
N LYS A 140 15.28 1.35 2.93
CA LYS A 140 16.33 1.68 3.92
C LYS A 140 15.78 2.08 5.30
N MET A 141 14.66 2.80 5.34
CA MET A 141 14.10 3.27 6.62
C MET A 141 13.58 2.12 7.50
N PHE A 142 13.19 0.99 6.90
CA PHE A 142 12.66 -0.19 7.58
C PHE A 142 13.74 -1.19 8.00
N GLN A 143 15.02 -0.90 7.80
CA GLN A 143 16.11 -1.81 8.15
C GLN A 143 16.01 -2.24 9.63
N GLY A 144 16.07 -3.56 9.88
CA GLY A 144 15.96 -4.13 11.23
C GLY A 144 14.54 -4.16 11.80
N LEU A 145 13.53 -3.80 11.01
CA LEU A 145 12.11 -3.96 11.37
C LEU A 145 11.48 -5.06 10.49
N PRO A 146 10.49 -5.80 11.01
CA PRO A 146 9.86 -6.87 10.25
C PRO A 146 8.95 -6.29 9.14
N THR A 147 9.32 -6.56 7.89
CA THR A 147 8.56 -6.19 6.69
C THR A 147 8.18 -7.42 5.87
N PRO A 148 7.25 -8.26 6.34
CA PRO A 148 6.96 -9.55 5.69
C PRO A 148 6.18 -9.39 4.38
N ALA A 149 5.62 -8.21 4.09
CA ALA A 149 5.08 -7.87 2.78
C ALA A 149 5.51 -6.45 2.37
N ILE A 150 5.78 -6.24 1.08
CA ILE A 150 6.17 -4.95 0.49
C ILE A 150 5.21 -4.65 -0.68
N TRP A 151 4.64 -3.46 -0.68
CA TRP A 151 3.52 -3.11 -1.56
C TRP A 151 3.88 -2.07 -2.61
N LEU A 152 3.44 -2.29 -3.85
CA LEU A 152 3.46 -1.29 -4.91
C LEU A 152 2.19 -0.43 -4.84
N GLN A 153 2.37 0.88 -4.71
CA GLN A 153 1.30 1.86 -4.56
C GLN A 153 0.40 1.97 -5.79
N ASN A 154 -0.87 2.30 -5.56
CA ASN A 154 -1.89 2.39 -6.61
C ASN A 154 -1.52 3.39 -7.71
N VAL A 155 -0.91 4.51 -7.37
CA VAL A 155 -0.43 5.51 -8.34
C VAL A 155 0.52 4.92 -9.39
N VAL A 156 1.38 3.97 -9.00
CA VAL A 156 2.30 3.29 -9.92
C VAL A 156 1.63 2.07 -10.54
N THR A 157 0.96 1.24 -9.73
CA THR A 157 0.28 0.04 -10.22
C THR A 157 -0.73 0.38 -11.32
N ASP A 158 -1.61 1.36 -11.09
CA ASP A 158 -2.66 1.73 -12.04
C ASP A 158 -2.09 2.46 -13.27
N LEU A 159 -0.98 3.19 -13.13
CA LEU A 159 -0.24 3.76 -14.26
C LEU A 159 0.34 2.65 -15.15
N LEU A 160 1.00 1.66 -14.56
CA LEU A 160 1.57 0.52 -15.28
C LEU A 160 0.47 -0.30 -15.99
N LEU A 161 -0.69 -0.48 -15.34
CA LEU A 161 -1.87 -1.09 -15.97
C LEU A 161 -2.36 -0.28 -17.17
N GLY A 162 -2.45 1.04 -17.04
CA GLY A 162 -2.89 1.93 -18.12
C GLY A 162 -1.94 1.94 -19.31
N LEU A 163 -0.64 1.80 -19.07
CA LEU A 163 0.39 1.70 -20.11
C LEU A 163 0.54 0.29 -20.71
N GLY A 164 -0.06 -0.73 -20.08
CA GLY A 164 0.12 -2.13 -20.46
C GLY A 164 1.53 -2.65 -20.20
N PHE A 165 2.25 -2.06 -19.24
CA PHE A 165 3.63 -2.45 -18.92
C PHE A 165 3.66 -3.56 -17.85
N ASP A 166 3.05 -4.70 -18.17
CA ASP A 166 2.79 -5.79 -17.22
C ASP A 166 4.08 -6.40 -16.63
N GLU A 167 5.18 -6.39 -17.39
CA GLU A 167 6.49 -6.94 -16.98
C GLU A 167 7.06 -6.26 -15.72
N ALA A 168 6.72 -4.98 -15.48
CA ALA A 168 7.16 -4.27 -14.29
C ALA A 168 6.64 -4.92 -12.99
N PHE A 169 5.46 -5.56 -13.03
CA PHE A 169 4.92 -6.27 -11.86
C PHE A 169 5.76 -7.50 -11.51
N ARG A 170 6.22 -8.24 -12.53
CA ARG A 170 7.09 -9.40 -12.35
C ARG A 170 8.44 -8.97 -11.78
N ILE A 171 9.05 -7.93 -12.35
CA ILE A 171 10.32 -7.37 -11.86
C ILE A 171 10.22 -6.96 -10.38
N PHE A 172 9.17 -6.23 -10.00
CA PHE A 172 8.94 -5.85 -8.61
C PHE A 172 8.76 -7.08 -7.72
N ALA A 173 7.95 -8.06 -8.15
CA ALA A 173 7.69 -9.27 -7.39
C ALA A 173 8.95 -10.11 -7.14
N ASP A 174 9.77 -10.29 -8.18
CA ASP A 174 11.01 -11.06 -8.11
C ASP A 174 12.05 -10.38 -7.21
N HIS A 175 12.16 -9.05 -7.30
CA HIS A 175 13.06 -8.28 -6.44
C HIS A 175 12.66 -8.34 -4.98
N VAL A 176 11.38 -8.12 -4.67
CA VAL A 176 10.86 -8.19 -3.29
C VAL A 176 11.12 -9.56 -2.66
N ARG A 177 10.86 -10.64 -3.40
CA ARG A 177 11.11 -12.01 -2.93
C ARG A 177 12.59 -12.29 -2.72
N SER A 178 13.42 -11.98 -3.71
CA SER A 178 14.84 -12.35 -3.71
C SER A 178 15.68 -11.48 -2.76
N ARG A 179 15.41 -10.17 -2.68
CA ARG A 179 16.21 -9.22 -1.91
C ARG A 179 15.79 -9.12 -0.45
N TYR A 180 14.48 -9.16 -0.19
CA TYR A 180 13.89 -8.89 1.13
C TYR A 180 13.28 -10.12 1.79
N ASN A 181 13.16 -11.25 1.08
CA ASN A 181 12.45 -12.44 1.56
C ASN A 181 11.03 -12.08 2.06
N ALA A 182 10.37 -11.17 1.34
CA ALA A 182 9.05 -10.66 1.66
C ALA A 182 8.06 -11.00 0.54
N GLU A 183 6.77 -10.90 0.84
CA GLU A 183 5.71 -11.09 -0.14
C GLU A 183 5.41 -9.80 -0.92
N PRO A 184 5.39 -9.82 -2.26
CA PRO A 184 5.02 -8.65 -3.04
C PRO A 184 3.51 -8.44 -3.02
N GLY A 185 3.11 -7.23 -2.66
CA GLY A 185 1.73 -6.78 -2.71
C GLY A 185 1.52 -5.67 -3.74
N PHE A 186 0.29 -5.55 -4.23
CA PHE A 186 -0.07 -4.55 -5.23
C PHE A 186 -1.33 -3.82 -4.77
N ILE A 187 -1.27 -2.50 -4.70
CA ILE A 187 -2.44 -1.66 -4.41
C ILE A 187 -3.01 -1.18 -5.76
N THR A 188 -4.32 -1.23 -5.96
CA THR A 188 -4.96 -0.83 -7.22
C THR A 188 -6.36 -0.28 -7.00
N MET A 189 -6.87 0.49 -7.96
CA MET A 189 -8.28 0.83 -8.08
C MET A 189 -9.03 -0.06 -9.10
N ASN A 190 -8.35 -1.00 -9.76
CA ASN A 190 -8.89 -1.87 -10.81
C ASN A 190 -8.51 -3.34 -10.58
N LEU A 191 -9.01 -3.92 -9.47
CA LEU A 191 -8.79 -5.31 -9.10
C LEU A 191 -9.01 -6.31 -10.25
N PRO A 192 -10.13 -6.26 -11.03
CA PRO A 192 -10.37 -7.27 -12.06
C PRO A 192 -9.29 -7.27 -13.14
N LEU A 193 -8.89 -6.09 -13.62
CA LEU A 193 -7.84 -5.99 -14.63
C LEU A 193 -6.48 -6.41 -14.07
N LEU A 194 -6.14 -5.96 -12.85
CA LEU A 194 -4.85 -6.27 -12.25
C LEU A 194 -4.65 -7.77 -12.09
N LEU A 195 -5.65 -8.51 -11.60
CA LEU A 195 -5.52 -9.95 -11.39
C LEU A 195 -5.25 -10.69 -12.70
N ASP A 196 -5.89 -10.30 -13.80
CA ASP A 196 -5.63 -10.89 -15.11
C ASP A 196 -4.21 -10.56 -15.62
N ARG A 197 -3.71 -9.34 -15.38
CA ARG A 197 -2.34 -8.94 -15.75
C ARG A 197 -1.27 -9.65 -14.94
N LEU A 198 -1.44 -9.73 -13.62
CA LEU A 198 -0.52 -10.43 -12.72
C LEU A 198 -0.40 -11.90 -13.08
N ALA A 199 -1.53 -12.58 -13.32
CA ALA A 199 -1.54 -13.96 -13.79
C ALA A 199 -0.80 -14.12 -15.13
N GLY A 200 -1.01 -13.19 -16.06
CA GLY A 200 -0.34 -13.19 -17.38
C GLY A 200 1.19 -13.09 -17.33
N VAL A 201 1.75 -12.53 -16.25
CA VAL A 201 3.20 -12.44 -16.03
C VAL A 201 3.72 -13.41 -14.96
N GLY A 202 2.92 -14.40 -14.58
CA GLY A 202 3.32 -15.47 -13.66
C GLY A 202 3.29 -15.11 -12.17
N VAL A 203 2.65 -14.00 -11.80
CA VAL A 203 2.43 -13.65 -10.38
C VAL A 203 1.13 -14.32 -9.92
N GLU A 204 1.25 -15.54 -9.42
CA GLU A 204 0.14 -16.35 -8.91
C GLU A 204 -0.18 -16.06 -7.44
N ASN A 205 -1.46 -16.22 -7.06
CA ASN A 205 -2.00 -15.97 -5.72
C ASN A 205 -1.49 -14.66 -5.05
N PRO A 206 -1.58 -13.51 -5.74
CA PRO A 206 -0.98 -12.26 -5.28
C PRO A 206 -1.65 -11.72 -4.02
N LEU A 207 -0.88 -10.93 -3.26
CA LEU A 207 -1.43 -9.99 -2.28
C LEU A 207 -1.93 -8.75 -3.04
N VAL A 208 -3.22 -8.43 -2.94
CA VAL A 208 -3.78 -7.26 -3.62
C VAL A 208 -4.63 -6.43 -2.67
N CYS A 209 -4.37 -5.14 -2.60
CA CYS A 209 -5.16 -4.18 -1.85
C CYS A 209 -5.98 -3.34 -2.81
N SER A 210 -7.30 -3.30 -2.66
CA SER A 210 -8.17 -2.58 -3.58
C SER A 210 -9.35 -1.93 -2.87
N ASN A 211 -9.91 -0.87 -3.48
CA ASN A 211 -11.16 -0.30 -3.00
C ASN A 211 -12.26 -1.36 -3.12
N ILE A 212 -12.85 -1.75 -1.99
CA ILE A 212 -13.94 -2.74 -1.94
C ILE A 212 -14.93 -2.23 -0.90
N ASN A 213 -16.09 -1.79 -1.37
CA ASN A 213 -17.14 -1.22 -0.52
C ASN A 213 -18.51 -1.39 -1.18
N LYS A 214 -19.55 -1.33 -0.34
CA LYS A 214 -20.93 -1.66 -0.72
C LYS A 214 -21.49 -0.81 -1.86
N ILE A 215 -21.03 0.44 -2.01
CA ILE A 215 -21.58 1.38 -2.98
C ILE A 215 -20.76 1.53 -4.27
N GLY A 216 -19.69 0.75 -4.45
CA GLY A 216 -18.87 0.83 -5.67
C GLY A 216 -17.90 2.02 -5.72
N PHE A 217 -17.65 2.71 -4.60
CA PHE A 217 -16.77 3.88 -4.57
C PHE A 217 -15.34 3.48 -4.98
N ARG A 218 -14.83 4.09 -6.05
CA ARG A 218 -13.47 3.86 -6.58
C ARG A 218 -13.18 2.41 -7.04
N MET A 219 -14.23 1.68 -7.43
CA MET A 219 -14.12 0.31 -7.97
C MET A 219 -14.12 0.33 -9.51
N SER A 220 -13.00 0.69 -10.13
CA SER A 220 -12.88 0.80 -11.60
C SER A 220 -13.14 -0.55 -12.29
N GLY A 221 -14.00 -0.55 -13.31
CA GLY A 221 -14.52 -1.79 -13.92
C GLY A 221 -15.89 -2.21 -13.37
N GLY A 222 -16.33 -1.60 -12.26
CA GLY A 222 -17.67 -1.74 -11.70
C GLY A 222 -17.83 -2.88 -10.69
N PRO A 223 -18.84 -2.80 -9.80
CA PRO A 223 -19.06 -3.79 -8.74
C PRO A 223 -19.21 -5.24 -9.25
N ASP A 224 -19.87 -5.44 -10.39
CA ASP A 224 -20.09 -6.77 -10.95
C ASP A 224 -18.78 -7.46 -11.37
N ALA A 225 -17.85 -6.69 -11.96
CA ALA A 225 -16.55 -7.20 -12.35
C ALA A 225 -15.71 -7.59 -11.12
N TYR A 226 -15.78 -6.79 -10.06
CA TYR A 226 -15.16 -7.11 -8.76
C TYR A 226 -15.76 -8.37 -8.14
N ALA A 227 -17.09 -8.47 -8.08
CA ALA A 227 -17.77 -9.64 -7.52
C ALA A 227 -17.40 -10.93 -8.27
N ARG A 228 -17.23 -10.86 -9.59
CA ARG A 228 -16.71 -11.97 -10.39
C ARG A 228 -15.26 -12.28 -10.05
N ALA A 229 -14.38 -11.28 -10.04
CA ALA A 229 -12.97 -11.45 -9.75
C ALA A 229 -12.73 -12.09 -8.38
N LEU A 230 -13.44 -11.62 -7.34
CA LEU A 230 -13.38 -12.13 -5.97
C LEU A 230 -13.85 -13.59 -5.81
N ARG A 231 -14.75 -14.06 -6.68
CA ARG A 231 -15.21 -15.46 -6.68
C ARG A 231 -14.31 -16.39 -7.47
N GLU A 232 -13.82 -15.94 -8.62
CA GLU A 232 -13.21 -16.81 -9.62
C GLU A 232 -11.68 -16.81 -9.58
N ARG A 233 -11.05 -15.75 -9.08
CA ARG A 233 -9.59 -15.61 -9.08
C ARG A 233 -9.03 -16.01 -7.72
N GLN A 234 -7.92 -16.73 -7.77
CA GLN A 234 -7.14 -17.03 -6.57
C GLN A 234 -6.24 -15.85 -6.25
N ALA A 235 -6.61 -15.06 -5.25
CA ALA A 235 -5.83 -13.94 -4.73
C ALA A 235 -6.16 -13.73 -3.25
N ARG A 236 -5.23 -13.10 -2.53
CA ARG A 236 -5.38 -12.75 -1.12
C ARG A 236 -5.65 -11.25 -1.04
N VAL A 237 -6.93 -10.92 -0.88
CA VAL A 237 -7.39 -9.54 -1.07
C VAL A 237 -7.50 -8.80 0.26
N VAL A 238 -6.94 -7.59 0.28
CA VAL A 238 -7.09 -6.61 1.36
C VAL A 238 -8.07 -5.54 0.89
N ALA A 239 -9.18 -5.37 1.61
CA ALA A 239 -10.17 -4.34 1.30
C ALA A 239 -9.76 -3.00 1.91
N MET A 240 -9.70 -1.95 1.09
CA MET A 240 -9.54 -0.57 1.53
C MET A 240 -10.76 0.29 1.19
N SER A 241 -10.88 1.45 1.82
CA SER A 241 -12.02 2.38 1.65
C SER A 241 -13.38 1.73 1.92
N VAL A 242 -13.43 0.80 2.88
CA VAL A 242 -14.64 0.01 3.21
C VAL A 242 -15.84 0.89 3.59
N PHE A 243 -15.60 2.04 4.22
CA PHE A 243 -16.63 3.01 4.60
C PHE A 243 -17.05 3.96 3.47
N ALA A 244 -16.45 3.85 2.27
CA ALA A 244 -16.62 4.80 1.17
C ALA A 244 -16.45 6.26 1.62
N SER A 245 -15.36 6.52 2.34
CA SER A 245 -15.04 7.80 2.98
C SER A 245 -16.03 8.27 4.07
N GLY A 246 -16.93 7.41 4.54
CA GLY A 246 -17.94 7.72 5.56
C GLY A 246 -19.37 7.79 5.00
N ALA A 247 -19.57 7.45 3.73
CA ALA A 247 -20.89 7.36 3.12
C ALA A 247 -21.69 6.11 3.55
N ILE A 248 -21.03 5.12 4.16
CA ILE A 248 -21.66 3.89 4.66
C ILE A 248 -21.48 3.84 6.19
N PRO A 249 -22.54 3.55 6.97
CA PRO A 249 -22.41 3.27 8.40
C PRO A 249 -21.40 2.15 8.69
N ALA A 250 -20.64 2.28 9.78
CA ALA A 250 -19.51 1.37 10.05
C ALA A 250 -19.91 -0.11 10.15
N ALA A 251 -20.96 -0.42 10.90
CA ALA A 251 -21.45 -1.80 11.05
C ALA A 251 -21.89 -2.40 9.70
N GLU A 252 -22.65 -1.63 8.91
CA GLU A 252 -23.10 -2.05 7.57
C GLU A 252 -21.92 -2.26 6.60
N ALA A 253 -20.92 -1.38 6.65
CA ALA A 253 -19.74 -1.49 5.81
C ALA A 253 -18.91 -2.74 6.13
N ILE A 254 -18.65 -2.99 7.42
CA ILE A 254 -17.85 -4.13 7.86
C ILE A 254 -18.58 -5.45 7.59
N ASP A 255 -19.87 -5.57 7.95
CA ASP A 255 -20.69 -6.74 7.65
C ASP A 255 -20.64 -7.10 6.15
N TRP A 256 -20.88 -6.10 5.29
CA TRP A 256 -20.88 -6.32 3.85
C TRP A 256 -19.50 -6.75 3.33
N VAL A 257 -18.41 -6.09 3.75
CA VAL A 257 -17.05 -6.44 3.29
C VAL A 257 -16.64 -7.82 3.81
N CYS A 258 -16.97 -8.16 5.06
CA CYS A 258 -16.65 -9.45 5.65
C CYS A 258 -17.37 -10.63 4.97
N SER A 259 -18.52 -10.37 4.33
CA SER A 259 -19.25 -11.37 3.55
C SER A 259 -18.68 -11.61 2.14
N GLN A 260 -17.73 -10.79 1.66
CA GLN A 260 -17.19 -10.92 0.31
C GLN A 260 -16.20 -12.09 0.20
N PRO A 261 -16.31 -12.94 -0.84
CA PRO A 261 -15.36 -14.04 -1.06
C PRO A 261 -13.97 -13.50 -1.39
N GLY A 262 -12.92 -14.23 -1.00
CA GLY A 262 -11.53 -13.89 -1.34
C GLY A 262 -10.93 -12.69 -0.60
N VAL A 263 -11.74 -11.93 0.16
CA VAL A 263 -11.25 -10.87 1.05
C VAL A 263 -10.76 -11.50 2.35
N GLU A 264 -9.48 -11.31 2.65
CA GLU A 264 -8.82 -11.90 3.82
C GLU A 264 -8.54 -10.87 4.92
N SER A 265 -8.57 -9.59 4.58
CA SER A 265 -8.15 -8.50 5.46
C SER A 265 -8.81 -7.18 5.09
N ILE A 266 -8.91 -6.27 6.07
CA ILE A 266 -9.34 -4.89 5.89
C ILE A 266 -8.19 -3.97 6.32
N VAL A 267 -7.89 -2.96 5.51
CA VAL A 267 -7.05 -1.83 5.93
C VAL A 267 -7.93 -0.60 6.16
N PHE A 268 -7.77 0.01 7.33
CA PHE A 268 -8.54 1.19 7.72
C PHE A 268 -7.67 2.24 8.41
N GLY A 269 -8.12 3.50 8.38
CA GLY A 269 -7.50 4.60 9.10
C GLY A 269 -8.47 5.18 10.13
N ALA A 270 -7.95 5.59 11.28
CA ALA A 270 -8.72 6.27 12.32
C ALA A 270 -7.81 7.21 13.13
N SER A 271 -8.37 8.29 13.69
CA SER A 271 -7.60 9.30 14.45
C SER A 271 -7.90 9.32 15.95
N SER A 272 -8.77 8.43 16.44
CA SER A 272 -9.18 8.34 17.84
C SER A 272 -9.21 6.89 18.30
N ARG A 273 -8.85 6.65 19.57
CA ARG A 273 -8.89 5.31 20.19
C ARG A 273 -10.29 4.69 20.12
N SER A 274 -11.34 5.48 20.35
CA SER A 274 -12.74 5.00 20.27
C SER A 274 -13.09 4.43 18.88
N ASN A 275 -12.70 5.11 17.80
CA ASN A 275 -12.99 4.62 16.44
C ASN A 275 -12.17 3.37 16.10
N ILE A 276 -10.94 3.28 16.60
CA ILE A 276 -10.07 2.10 16.45
C ILE A 276 -10.73 0.90 17.15
N ALA A 277 -11.05 1.02 18.43
CA ALA A 277 -11.69 -0.04 19.22
C ALA A 277 -13.04 -0.46 18.63
N SER A 278 -13.85 0.50 18.18
CA SER A 278 -15.14 0.21 17.53
C SER A 278 -14.98 -0.57 16.22
N THR A 279 -14.01 -0.18 15.37
CA THR A 279 -13.74 -0.91 14.12
C THR A 279 -13.21 -2.31 14.41
N ARG A 280 -12.31 -2.44 15.39
CA ARG A 280 -11.78 -3.72 15.84
C ARG A 280 -12.89 -4.67 16.29
N ALA A 281 -13.78 -4.20 17.16
CA ALA A 281 -14.88 -4.98 17.68
C ALA A 281 -15.82 -5.48 16.56
N LEU A 282 -16.14 -4.63 15.58
CA LEU A 282 -16.97 -5.02 14.43
C LEU A 282 -16.29 -6.11 13.59
N VAL A 283 -14.99 -5.99 13.33
CA VAL A 283 -14.26 -7.01 12.56
C VAL A 283 -14.18 -8.33 13.31
N ASP A 284 -13.93 -8.30 14.63
CA ASP A 284 -13.95 -9.49 15.47
C ASP A 284 -15.35 -10.14 15.52
N GLU A 285 -16.44 -9.37 15.50
CA GLU A 285 -17.81 -9.89 15.46
C GLU A 285 -18.08 -10.72 14.19
N HIS A 286 -17.67 -10.22 13.02
CA HIS A 286 -18.00 -10.85 11.73
C HIS A 286 -17.01 -11.93 11.29
N TRP A 287 -15.72 -11.74 11.54
CA TRP A 287 -14.71 -12.70 11.13
C TRP A 287 -14.22 -13.58 12.30
N GLY A 288 -14.34 -13.12 13.55
CA GLY A 288 -13.72 -13.73 14.72
C GLY A 288 -12.30 -13.22 14.95
N THR A 289 -11.75 -13.48 16.14
CA THR A 289 -10.34 -13.21 16.42
C THR A 289 -9.47 -14.31 15.82
N ARG A 290 -8.49 -13.94 14.97
CA ARG A 290 -7.37 -14.85 14.69
C ARG A 290 -6.33 -14.64 15.78
N VAL A 291 -6.08 -15.71 16.55
CA VAL A 291 -4.98 -15.81 17.52
C VAL A 291 -3.70 -16.15 16.77
#